data_AF-A0A381T0M6-F1
#
_entry.id   AF-A0A381T0M6-F1
#
_cell.length_a   1.000
_cell.length_b   1.000
_cell.length_c   1.000
_cell.angle_alpha   90.00
_cell.angle_beta   90.00
_cell.angle_gamma   90.00
#
_symmetry.space_group_name_H-M   'P 1'
#
loop_
_entity.id
_entity.type
_entity.pdbx_description
1 polymer ?
#
loop_
_entity_poly.entity_id
_entity_poly.type
_entity_poly.pdbx_seq_one_letter_code
_entity_poly.pdbx_strand_id
1 'polypeptide(L)'
;MDRPEDSYTVGLVNSGIGQVAKKLVEESSELAIASVEQKDSKEISHEAADLIYHFLILLNTVGLSINDVSKELENRHNRTSNADN
;
A
#
# COMPACT_ATOMS: atom_id res chain seq x y z
N MET A 1 -26.76 9.03 -5.03
CA MET A 1 -25.31 9.11 -4.78
C MET A 1 -24.90 7.77 -4.20
N ASP A 2 -24.95 6.71 -4.99
CA ASP A 2 -24.29 5.45 -4.63
C ASP A 2 -22.84 5.60 -5.06
N ARG A 3 -21.91 5.63 -4.11
CA ARG A 3 -20.49 5.48 -4.39
C ARG A 3 -20.17 3.98 -4.34
N PRO A 4 -20.06 3.29 -5.48
CA PRO A 4 -19.70 1.86 -5.50
C PRO A 4 -18.30 1.59 -4.89
N GLU A 5 -17.44 2.61 -4.86
CA GLU A 5 -16.12 2.56 -4.21
C GLU A 5 -16.23 2.34 -2.70
N ASP A 6 -17.25 2.92 -2.04
CA ASP A 6 -17.53 2.66 -0.63
C ASP A 6 -17.95 1.19 -0.43
N SER A 7 -18.69 0.60 -1.37
CA SER A 7 -19.15 -0.80 -1.25
C SER A 7 -17.98 -1.80 -1.27
N TYR A 8 -17.02 -1.63 -2.20
CA TYR A 8 -15.86 -2.51 -2.27
C TYR A 8 -14.91 -2.30 -1.09
N THR A 9 -14.60 -1.04 -0.76
CA THR A 9 -13.72 -0.70 0.37
C THR A 9 -14.30 -1.18 1.70
N VAL A 10 -15.59 -0.92 1.95
CA VAL A 10 -16.29 -1.36 3.16
C VAL A 10 -16.36 -2.88 3.21
N GLY A 11 -16.63 -3.55 2.09
CA GLY A 11 -16.58 -5.00 2.00
C GLY A 11 -15.21 -5.57 2.36
N LEU A 12 -14.14 -4.96 1.88
CA LEU A 12 -12.78 -5.40 2.14
C LEU A 12 -12.36 -5.17 3.59
N VAL A 13 -12.68 -4.02 4.18
CA VAL A 13 -12.45 -3.77 5.61
C VAL A 13 -13.24 -4.76 6.48
N ASN A 14 -14.50 -5.02 6.13
CA ASN A 14 -15.35 -5.97 6.85
C ASN A 14 -14.88 -7.43 6.71
N SER A 15 -14.15 -7.77 5.65
CA SER A 15 -13.55 -9.09 5.46
C SER A 15 -12.36 -9.37 6.39
N GLY A 16 -11.90 -8.35 7.12
CA GLY A 16 -10.89 -8.45 8.16
C GLY A 16 -9.45 -8.33 7.65
N ILE A 17 -8.52 -8.17 8.60
CA ILE A 17 -7.10 -7.90 8.34
C ILE A 17 -6.43 -8.94 7.43
N GLY A 18 -6.81 -10.22 7.55
CA GLY A 18 -6.21 -11.31 6.78
C GLY A 18 -6.45 -11.17 5.27
N GLN A 19 -7.65 -10.75 4.88
CA GLN A 19 -8.01 -10.58 3.47
C GLN A 19 -7.36 -9.33 2.86
N VAL A 20 -7.29 -8.23 3.62
CA VAL A 20 -6.59 -7.01 3.21
C VAL A 20 -5.09 -7.27 3.04
N ALA A 21 -4.46 -7.96 4.00
CA ALA A 21 -3.05 -8.32 3.92
C ALA A 21 -2.74 -9.24 2.74
N LYS A 22 -3.63 -10.19 2.44
CA LYS A 22 -3.51 -11.06 1.26
C LYS A 22 -3.50 -10.25 -0.04
N LYS A 23 -4.42 -9.29 -0.19
CA LYS A 23 -4.46 -8.41 -1.36
C LYS A 23 -3.17 -7.60 -1.48
N LEU A 24 -2.68 -7.01 -0.40
CA LEU A 24 -1.41 -6.27 -0.43
C LEU A 24 -0.25 -7.12 -0.96
N VAL A 25 -0.16 -8.39 -0.53
CA VAL A 25 0.90 -9.32 -0.99
C VAL A 25 0.74 -9.64 -2.48
N GLU A 26 -0.49 -9.83 -2.95
CA GLU A 26 -0.82 -10.07 -4.36
C GLU A 26 -0.35 -8.89 -5.23
N GLU A 27 -0.79 -7.67 -4.94
CA GLU A 27 -0.42 -6.46 -5.69
C GLU A 27 1.10 -6.21 -5.67
N SER A 28 1.76 -6.50 -4.54
CA SER A 28 3.21 -6.35 -4.44
C SER A 28 3.97 -7.31 -5.37
N SER A 29 3.40 -8.51 -5.57
CA SER A 29 3.96 -9.52 -6.46
C SER A 29 3.68 -9.16 -7.92
N GLU A 30 2.47 -8.67 -8.23
CA GLU A 30 2.08 -8.24 -9.57
C GLU A 30 2.90 -7.05 -10.04
N LEU A 31 3.10 -6.03 -9.19
CA LEU A 31 3.99 -4.90 -9.50
C LEU A 31 5.43 -5.36 -9.78
N ALA A 32 5.97 -6.27 -8.95
CA ALA A 32 7.31 -6.79 -9.13
C ALA A 32 7.45 -7.58 -10.45
N ILE A 33 6.46 -8.43 -10.77
CA ILE A 33 6.43 -9.21 -12.00
C ILE A 33 6.31 -8.27 -13.22
N ALA A 34 5.38 -7.31 -13.19
CA ALA A 34 5.21 -6.34 -14.26
C ALA A 34 6.50 -5.55 -14.55
N SER A 35 7.25 -5.23 -13.49
CA SER A 35 8.55 -4.57 -13.59
C SER A 35 9.62 -5.46 -14.22
N VAL A 36 9.72 -6.74 -13.81
CA VAL A 36 10.70 -7.71 -14.35
C VAL A 36 10.39 -8.06 -15.81
N GLU A 37 9.11 -8.19 -16.15
CA GLU A 37 8.65 -8.44 -17.52
C GLU A 37 8.71 -7.21 -18.43
N GLN A 38 9.15 -6.06 -17.92
CA GLN A 38 9.24 -4.79 -18.65
C GLN A 38 7.91 -4.44 -19.34
N LYS A 39 6.80 -4.58 -18.61
CA LYS A 39 5.50 -4.09 -19.06
C LYS A 39 5.54 -2.59 -19.29
N ASP A 40 4.56 -2.08 -20.03
CA ASP A 40 4.48 -0.65 -20.28
C ASP A 40 4.20 0.15 -19.00
N SER A 41 4.42 1.46 -19.08
CA SER A 41 4.26 2.37 -17.94
C SER A 41 2.83 2.38 -17.37
N LYS A 42 1.82 2.05 -18.18
CA LYS A 42 0.43 2.06 -17.75
C LYS A 42 0.16 0.87 -16.83
N GLU A 43 0.59 -0.33 -17.23
CA GLU A 43 0.46 -1.54 -16.40
C GLU A 43 1.23 -1.38 -15.09
N ILE A 44 2.48 -0.92 -15.13
CA ILE A 44 3.26 -0.68 -13.90
C ILE A 44 2.57 0.35 -12.99
N SER A 45 2.03 1.43 -13.57
CA SER A 45 1.31 2.44 -12.78
C SER A 45 0.01 1.92 -12.17
N HIS A 46 -0.65 0.96 -12.83
CA HIS A 46 -1.87 0.32 -12.35
C HIS A 46 -1.57 -0.52 -11.11
N GLU A 47 -0.61 -1.44 -11.20
CA GLU A 47 -0.20 -2.30 -10.07
C GLU A 47 0.34 -1.48 -8.89
N ALA A 48 1.07 -0.39 -9.17
CA ALA A 48 1.54 0.51 -8.13
C ALA A 48 0.39 1.25 -7.42
N ALA A 49 -0.64 1.65 -8.17
CA ALA A 49 -1.82 2.29 -7.60
C ALA A 49 -2.61 1.32 -6.72
N ASP A 50 -2.82 0.08 -7.17
CA ASP A 50 -3.52 -0.97 -6.42
C ASP A 50 -2.75 -1.35 -5.14
N LEU A 51 -1.43 -1.47 -5.22
CA LEU A 51 -0.57 -1.68 -4.05
C LEU A 51 -0.73 -0.55 -3.02
N ILE A 52 -0.67 0.72 -3.45
CA ILE A 52 -0.81 1.87 -2.55
C ILE A 52 -2.20 1.90 -1.94
N TYR A 53 -3.25 1.63 -2.71
CA TYR A 53 -4.61 1.56 -2.21
C TYR A 53 -4.75 0.50 -1.11
N HIS A 54 -4.32 -0.73 -1.36
CA HIS A 54 -4.40 -1.81 -0.37
C HIS A 54 -3.49 -1.56 0.84
N PHE A 55 -2.36 -0.87 0.67
CA PHE A 55 -1.52 -0.42 1.78
C PHE A 55 -2.25 0.56 2.70
N LEU A 56 -2.90 1.58 2.13
CA LEU A 56 -3.67 2.55 2.92
C LEU A 56 -4.84 1.92 3.67
N ILE A 57 -5.54 0.96 3.05
CA ILE A 57 -6.60 0.20 3.73
C ILE A 57 -6.03 -0.68 4.86
N LEU A 58 -4.87 -1.31 4.66
CA LEU A 58 -4.22 -2.09 5.71
C LEU A 58 -3.86 -1.22 6.91
N LEU A 59 -3.25 -0.05 6.67
CA LEU A 59 -2.92 0.91 7.73
C LEU A 59 -4.15 1.29 8.54
N ASN A 60 -5.25 1.66 7.87
CA ASN A 60 -6.49 2.01 8.53
C ASN A 60 -7.03 0.83 9.38
N THR A 61 -6.99 -0.39 8.84
CA THR A 61 -7.45 -1.61 9.52
C THR A 61 -6.65 -1.89 10.80
N VAL A 62 -5.38 -1.51 10.87
CA VAL A 62 -4.53 -1.65 12.08
C VAL A 62 -4.48 -0.38 12.95
N GLY A 63 -5.29 0.63 12.65
CA GLY A 63 -5.36 1.88 13.41
C GLY A 63 -4.18 2.82 13.18
N LEU A 64 -3.48 2.69 12.04
CA LEU A 64 -2.39 3.58 11.63
C LEU A 64 -2.82 4.51 10.50
N SER A 65 -2.18 5.67 10.43
CA SER A 65 -2.29 6.60 9.31
C SER A 65 -1.01 6.61 8.48
N ILE A 66 -1.10 7.14 7.25
CA ILE A 66 0.08 7.37 6.42
C ILE A 66 1.07 8.34 7.08
N ASN A 67 0.58 9.24 7.95
CA ASN A 67 1.44 10.17 8.70
C ASN A 67 2.31 9.43 9.72
N ASP A 68 1.82 8.34 10.31
CA ASP A 68 2.61 7.52 11.24
C ASP A 68 3.76 6.83 10.51
N VAL A 69 3.51 6.36 9.28
CA VAL A 69 4.55 5.82 8.39
C VAL A 69 5.53 6.92 7.96
N SER A 70 5.05 8.12 7.61
CA SER A 70 5.91 9.26 7.25
C SER A 70 6.88 9.63 8.37
N LYS A 71 6.40 9.73 9.62
CA LYS A 71 7.24 10.00 10.79
C LYS A 71 8.31 8.92 10.98
N GLU A 72 7.96 7.65 10.77
CA GLU A 72 8.94 6.56 10.84
C GLU A 72 10.00 6.66 9.73
N LEU A 73 9.61 7.06 8.51
CA LEU A 73 10.56 7.30 7.41
C LEU A 73 11.50 8.48 7.72
N GLU A 74 10.98 9.58 8.25
CA GLU A 74 11.78 10.73 8.70
C GLU A 74 12.78 10.32 9.80
N ASN A 75 12.32 9.55 10.79
CA ASN A 75 13.18 9.03 11.86
C ASN A 75 14.31 8.16 11.31
N ARG A 76 14.05 7.33 10.31
CA ARG A 76 15.09 6.51 9.65
C ARG A 76 16.11 7.38 8.94
N HIS A 77 15.67 8.39 8.19
CA HIS A 77 16.57 9.30 7.48
C HIS A 77 17.49 10.04 8.46
N ASN A 78 16.95 10.56 9.56
CA ASN A 78 17.72 11.28 10.58
C ASN A 78 18.72 10.39 11.33
N ARG A 79 18.41 9.10 11.51
CA ARG A 79 19.35 8.13 12.11
C ARG A 79 20.54 7.85 11.20
N THR A 80 20.32 7.72 9.90
CA THR A 80 21.41 7.55 8.93
C THR A 80 22.31 8.78 8.90
N SER A 81 21.74 9.99 8.89
CA SER A 81 22.52 11.24 8.90
C SER A 81 23.38 11.45 10.17
N ASN A 82 22.97 10.90 11.32
CA ASN A 82 23.71 10.99 12.57
C ASN A 82 24.72 9.87 12.80
N ALA A 83 24.65 8.77 12.03
CA ALA A 83 25.61 7.67 12.09
C ALA A 83 26.84 7.91 11.18
N ASP A 84 26.78 8.91 10.31
CA ASP A 84 27.82 9.27 9.34
C ASP A 84 28.63 10.53 9.73
N ASN A 85 28.55 10.99 10.99
CA ASN A 85 29.34 12.11 11.56
C ASN A 85 30.22 11.69 12.74
#